data_AF-A0A6I2SZM9-F1
#
_entry.id   AF-A0A6I2SZM9-F1
#
_cell.length_a   1.000
_cell.length_b   1.000
_cell.length_c   1.000
_cell.angle_alpha   90.00
_cell.angle_beta   90.00
_cell.angle_gamma   90.00
#
_symmetry.space_group_name_H-M   'P 1'
#
loop_
_entity.id
_entity.type
_entity.pdbx_description
1 polymer ?
#
loop_
_entity_poly.entity_id
_entity_poly.type
_entity_poly.pdbx_seq_one_letter_code
_entity_poly.pdbx_strand_id
1 'polypeptide(L)'
;MTTITILATSDLHGFLPDTLADVPGDPSAANAHAAGILAAHAAKRMTGVDDATLLIDAGDYLLGSAYATFTAQSAERESPLTRVASACGYTAMALGNHDFDHGTALPASQNPHLHERLLCCNVTDEEGHPIFHPYRLVQARGIRVGIVGAVTGALPQLTAFRNTQHIHVLDAVESIRTTVNRIRADVDLLIVAYHGGIECDMASGRPTQYDTGEDQAYRILSTIPGIDGLICGHQHRTNHGECHGIPYVQPGYQGNSVGFISYQFKERRISRHETAMLHPTTDKLEPLDPTTMNLKLDEYRTWLDQPIDTGRFGEYITLKTGIRLQRFIWRKTSDGTTTIREFHHSFPKPYTASVFRLTWEELRTCIDQGLIQADMIPATEAPLGGYQVITNTPEAFPTYRLESRTVDNLFDEYLHWLKQ
;
A
#
# COMPACT_ATOMS: atom_id res chain seq x y z
N MET A 1 21.29 -10.30 29.47
CA MET A 1 21.08 -10.17 28.01
C MET A 1 19.70 -9.60 27.81
N THR A 2 19.57 -8.55 27.00
CA THR A 2 18.27 -7.91 26.70
C THR A 2 17.89 -8.28 25.29
N THR A 3 16.66 -8.71 25.05
CA THR A 3 16.15 -8.95 23.70
C THR A 3 15.21 -7.83 23.31
N ILE A 4 15.31 -7.30 22.09
CA ILE A 4 14.31 -6.41 21.48
C ILE A 4 13.70 -7.15 20.30
N THR A 5 12.39 -7.13 20.21
CA THR A 5 11.65 -7.77 19.11
C THR A 5 10.92 -6.70 18.33
N ILE A 6 10.98 -6.82 17.01
CA ILE A 6 10.23 -6.02 16.06
C ILE A 6 9.29 -6.96 15.31
N LEU A 7 8.01 -6.59 15.26
CA LEU A 7 7.06 -7.16 14.33
C LEU A 7 6.73 -6.09 13.28
N ALA A 8 6.78 -6.49 12.03
CA ALA A 8 6.69 -5.60 10.89
C ALA A 8 5.52 -5.97 9.97
N THR A 9 4.73 -4.99 9.59
CA THR A 9 3.69 -5.09 8.55
C THR A 9 3.97 -4.08 7.43
N SER A 10 3.28 -4.25 6.31
CA SER A 10 3.30 -3.33 5.17
C SER A 10 2.11 -3.67 4.29
N ASP A 11 1.67 -2.72 3.46
CA ASP A 11 0.72 -2.95 2.37
C ASP A 11 -0.57 -3.62 2.90
N LEU A 12 -1.01 -3.20 4.10
CA LEU A 12 -2.22 -3.73 4.72
C LEU A 12 -3.47 -3.24 3.98
N HIS A 13 -3.39 -2.06 3.34
CA HIS A 13 -4.42 -1.48 2.48
C HIS A 13 -5.81 -1.42 3.11
N GLY A 14 -5.90 -1.36 4.44
CA GLY A 14 -7.15 -1.46 5.18
C GLY A 14 -7.98 -2.73 4.91
N PHE A 15 -7.36 -3.84 4.50
CA PHE A 15 -8.08 -5.11 4.35
C PHE A 15 -8.51 -5.65 5.71
N LEU A 16 -9.78 -6.02 5.79
CA LEU A 16 -10.36 -6.66 6.97
C LEU A 16 -10.01 -8.16 6.95
N PRO A 17 -9.72 -8.78 8.11
CA PRO A 17 -9.68 -10.24 8.19
C PRO A 17 -11.03 -10.83 7.76
N ASP A 18 -10.99 -12.02 7.15
CA ASP A 18 -12.19 -12.70 6.61
C ASP A 18 -13.31 -12.87 7.63
N THR A 19 -12.97 -12.99 8.92
CA THR A 19 -13.95 -13.10 10.01
C THR A 19 -14.80 -11.85 10.23
N LEU A 20 -14.36 -10.71 9.68
CA LEU A 20 -15.08 -9.44 9.70
C LEU A 20 -15.68 -9.08 8.34
N ALA A 21 -15.44 -9.92 7.31
CA ALA A 21 -16.06 -9.77 6.01
C ALA A 21 -17.53 -10.20 6.05
N ASP A 22 -18.37 -9.52 5.29
CA ASP A 22 -19.83 -9.70 5.34
C ASP A 22 -20.30 -10.94 4.56
N VAL A 23 -19.69 -11.17 3.39
CA VAL A 23 -20.06 -12.23 2.45
C VAL A 23 -18.82 -12.85 1.81
N PRO A 24 -18.89 -14.11 1.35
CA PRO A 24 -17.84 -14.68 0.51
C PRO A 24 -17.56 -13.77 -0.69
N GLY A 25 -16.30 -13.34 -0.82
CA GLY A 25 -15.88 -12.42 -1.88
C GLY A 25 -15.98 -10.94 -1.54
N ASP A 26 -16.24 -10.55 -0.27
CA ASP A 26 -16.25 -9.14 0.16
C ASP A 26 -15.03 -8.39 -0.44
N PRO A 27 -15.27 -7.22 -1.05
CA PRO A 27 -14.21 -6.41 -1.63
C PRO A 27 -13.07 -6.07 -0.66
N SER A 28 -13.37 -6.00 0.64
CA SER A 28 -12.41 -5.66 1.69
C SER A 28 -11.91 -6.86 2.48
N ALA A 29 -12.37 -8.08 2.17
CA ALA A 29 -11.78 -9.29 2.71
C ALA A 29 -10.36 -9.46 2.18
N ALA A 30 -9.42 -9.65 3.11
CA ALA A 30 -8.09 -10.14 2.78
C ALA A 30 -8.18 -11.51 2.07
N ASN A 31 -7.07 -11.98 1.48
CA ASN A 31 -7.06 -13.34 0.96
C ASN A 31 -7.27 -14.38 2.08
N ALA A 32 -7.82 -15.54 1.73
CA ALA A 32 -8.15 -16.61 2.67
C ALA A 32 -7.05 -16.82 3.74
N HIS A 33 -7.45 -16.69 5.01
CA HIS A 33 -6.61 -16.84 6.22
C HIS A 33 -5.70 -15.65 6.59
N ALA A 34 -5.60 -14.60 5.78
CA ALA A 34 -4.83 -13.41 6.16
C ALA A 34 -5.53 -12.64 7.28
N ALA A 35 -4.73 -12.05 8.17
CA ALA A 35 -5.26 -11.38 9.36
C ALA A 35 -5.60 -9.89 9.12
N GLY A 36 -5.38 -9.36 7.91
CA GLY A 36 -5.71 -7.98 7.55
C GLY A 36 -5.06 -6.96 8.50
N ILE A 37 -5.81 -5.93 8.85
CA ILE A 37 -5.42 -4.90 9.83
C ILE A 37 -5.09 -5.44 11.24
N LEU A 38 -5.41 -6.71 11.54
CA LEU A 38 -5.12 -7.35 12.83
C LEU A 38 -3.86 -8.21 12.81
N ALA A 39 -3.11 -8.25 11.71
CA ALA A 39 -1.97 -9.15 11.53
C ALA A 39 -0.88 -9.00 12.61
N ALA A 40 -0.47 -7.78 12.93
CA ALA A 40 0.53 -7.53 13.96
C ALA A 40 0.05 -7.99 15.36
N HIS A 41 -1.24 -7.80 15.67
CA HIS A 41 -1.83 -8.28 16.92
C HIS A 41 -1.84 -9.81 16.99
N ALA A 42 -2.27 -10.47 15.91
CA ALA A 42 -2.26 -11.92 15.79
C ALA A 42 -0.84 -12.49 15.96
N ALA A 43 0.15 -11.89 15.29
CA ALA A 43 1.54 -12.29 15.40
C ALA A 43 2.06 -12.18 16.84
N LYS A 44 1.77 -11.07 17.54
CA LYS A 44 2.15 -10.89 18.94
C LYS A 44 1.61 -12.00 19.85
N ARG A 45 0.35 -12.40 19.63
CA ARG A 45 -0.28 -13.53 20.36
C ARG A 45 0.39 -14.85 20.04
N MET A 46 0.68 -15.11 18.77
CA MET A 46 1.30 -16.37 18.32
C MET A 46 2.71 -16.57 18.89
N THR A 47 3.49 -15.50 18.99
CA THR A 47 4.87 -15.57 19.47
C THR A 47 5.00 -15.43 20.98
N GLY A 48 3.93 -15.02 21.69
CA GLY A 48 3.95 -14.78 23.13
C GLY A 48 4.86 -13.62 23.54
N VAL A 49 5.16 -12.71 22.62
CA VAL A 49 6.02 -11.54 22.89
C VAL A 49 5.22 -10.48 23.65
N ASP A 50 5.88 -9.77 24.56
CA ASP A 50 5.24 -8.84 25.49
C ASP A 50 4.99 -7.44 24.88
N ASP A 51 4.49 -6.53 25.73
CA ASP A 51 4.19 -5.15 25.38
C ASP A 51 5.42 -4.27 25.08
N ALA A 52 6.64 -4.76 25.32
CA ALA A 52 7.86 -4.07 24.91
C ALA A 52 8.28 -4.39 23.46
N THR A 53 7.50 -5.22 22.76
CA THR A 53 7.67 -5.47 21.32
C THR A 53 7.32 -4.23 20.53
N LEU A 54 8.19 -3.86 19.58
CA LEU A 54 7.95 -2.74 18.69
C LEU A 54 7.17 -3.22 17.47
N LEU A 55 6.02 -2.59 17.21
CA LEU A 55 5.22 -2.82 16.02
C LEU A 55 5.50 -1.70 15.02
N ILE A 56 5.98 -2.02 13.82
CA ILE A 56 6.34 -1.03 12.80
C ILE A 56 5.63 -1.38 11.49
N ASP A 57 4.89 -0.43 10.94
CA ASP A 57 4.31 -0.56 9.60
C ASP A 57 5.18 0.18 8.56
N ALA A 58 5.36 -0.40 7.38
CA ALA A 58 6.16 0.19 6.31
C ALA A 58 5.33 0.85 5.20
N GLY A 59 4.08 1.22 5.45
CA GLY A 59 3.27 2.07 4.59
C GLY A 59 2.15 1.34 3.85
N ASP A 60 1.34 2.14 3.16
CA ASP A 60 0.11 1.71 2.48
C ASP A 60 -0.89 1.07 3.45
N TYR A 61 -1.19 1.83 4.49
CA TYR A 61 -2.12 1.41 5.54
C TYR A 61 -3.50 2.05 5.38
N LEU A 62 -3.57 3.32 4.95
CA LEU A 62 -4.78 4.13 5.01
C LEU A 62 -5.74 3.93 3.83
N LEU A 63 -5.23 3.48 2.68
CA LEU A 63 -5.99 3.33 1.42
C LEU A 63 -5.66 2.01 0.71
N GLY A 64 -6.62 1.51 -0.09
CA GLY A 64 -6.46 0.36 -0.99
C GLY A 64 -7.66 -0.59 -1.06
N SER A 65 -8.27 -0.95 0.08
CA SER A 65 -9.52 -1.73 0.11
C SER A 65 -10.74 -0.82 0.01
N ALA A 66 -11.90 -1.38 -0.36
CA ALA A 66 -13.15 -0.61 -0.36
C ALA A 66 -13.52 -0.08 1.03
N TYR A 67 -13.15 -0.79 2.10
CA TYR A 67 -13.32 -0.36 3.47
C TYR A 67 -12.41 0.83 3.78
N ALA A 68 -11.16 0.79 3.31
CA ALA A 68 -10.24 1.91 3.43
C ALA A 68 -10.81 3.16 2.74
N THR A 69 -11.29 3.03 1.49
CA THR A 69 -12.01 4.08 0.76
C THR A 69 -13.18 4.65 1.54
N PHE A 70 -14.05 3.79 2.08
CA PHE A 70 -15.19 4.20 2.90
C PHE A 70 -14.75 5.01 4.12
N THR A 71 -13.75 4.52 4.87
CA THR A 71 -13.27 5.21 6.07
C THR A 71 -12.60 6.54 5.77
N ALA A 72 -11.85 6.64 4.66
CA ALA A 72 -11.21 7.87 4.22
C ALA A 72 -12.21 8.95 3.76
N GLN A 73 -13.42 8.52 3.38
CA GLN A 73 -14.53 9.40 3.00
C GLN A 73 -15.45 9.76 4.16
N SER A 74 -15.25 9.15 5.34
CA SER A 74 -16.04 9.41 6.53
C SER A 74 -15.86 10.86 6.98
N ALA A 75 -16.94 11.52 7.41
CA ALA A 75 -16.87 12.86 8.00
C ALA A 75 -16.22 12.88 9.40
N GLU A 76 -15.83 11.71 9.92
CA GLU A 76 -15.13 11.60 11.18
C GLU A 76 -13.71 12.11 11.07
N ARG A 77 -13.27 12.81 12.12
CA ARG A 77 -11.87 13.24 12.24
C ARG A 77 -10.90 12.05 12.40
N GLU A 78 -11.40 10.91 12.89
CA GLU A 78 -10.62 9.72 13.17
C GLU A 78 -11.09 8.56 12.30
N SER A 79 -10.19 8.01 11.47
CA SER A 79 -10.50 6.80 10.70
C SER A 79 -10.50 5.57 11.63
N PRO A 80 -11.50 4.67 11.52
CA PRO A 80 -11.49 3.36 12.19
C PRO A 80 -10.19 2.56 12.00
N LEU A 81 -9.52 2.70 10.83
CA LEU A 81 -8.22 2.07 10.59
C LEU A 81 -7.17 2.56 11.58
N THR A 82 -7.10 3.87 11.81
CA THR A 82 -6.10 4.45 12.72
C THR A 82 -6.39 4.16 14.20
N ARG A 83 -7.67 3.97 14.56
CA ARG A 83 -8.07 3.42 15.87
C ARG A 83 -7.54 2.02 16.08
N VAL A 84 -7.71 1.15 15.08
CA VAL A 84 -7.17 -0.22 15.12
C VAL A 84 -5.66 -0.18 15.24
N ALA A 85 -4.96 0.64 14.45
CA ALA A 85 -3.52 0.79 14.56
C ALA A 85 -3.09 1.23 15.97
N SER A 86 -3.77 2.22 16.55
CA SER A 86 -3.48 2.68 17.90
C SER A 86 -3.74 1.61 18.96
N ALA A 87 -4.85 0.87 18.85
CA ALA A 87 -5.22 -0.22 19.75
C ALA A 87 -4.29 -1.45 19.63
N CYS A 88 -3.77 -1.74 18.44
CA CYS A 88 -2.74 -2.75 18.24
C CYS A 88 -1.41 -2.34 18.88
N GLY A 89 -1.16 -1.04 19.06
CA GLY A 89 0.05 -0.50 19.66
C GLY A 89 1.18 -0.27 18.65
N TYR A 90 0.85 0.14 17.41
CA TYR A 90 1.89 0.54 16.45
C TYR A 90 2.79 1.61 17.05
N THR A 91 4.10 1.32 17.03
CA THR A 91 5.15 2.21 17.53
C THR A 91 5.45 3.30 16.50
N ALA A 92 5.49 2.93 15.22
CA ALA A 92 5.72 3.82 14.09
C ALA A 92 5.11 3.21 12.83
N MET A 93 4.77 4.05 11.87
CA MET A 93 4.20 3.69 10.57
C MET A 93 4.81 4.62 9.53
N ALA A 94 5.53 4.09 8.55
CA ALA A 94 5.93 4.88 7.39
C ALA A 94 4.69 5.20 6.55
N LEU A 95 4.73 6.29 5.77
CA LEU A 95 3.76 6.53 4.72
C LEU A 95 4.17 5.77 3.45
N GLY A 96 3.21 5.14 2.79
CA GLY A 96 3.35 4.60 1.45
C GLY A 96 2.73 5.49 0.39
N ASN A 97 2.84 5.11 -0.89
CA ASN A 97 2.33 5.95 -1.97
C ASN A 97 0.82 6.05 -1.99
N HIS A 98 0.10 4.96 -1.67
CA HIS A 98 -1.35 4.97 -1.63
C HIS A 98 -1.88 5.85 -0.48
N ASP A 99 -1.09 6.09 0.58
CA ASP A 99 -1.48 7.02 1.64
C ASP A 99 -1.59 8.49 1.15
N PHE A 100 -1.08 8.81 -0.05
CA PHE A 100 -1.19 10.12 -0.71
C PHE A 100 -2.25 10.17 -1.82
N ASP A 101 -3.00 9.10 -2.07
CA ASP A 101 -4.01 9.06 -3.14
C ASP A 101 -5.13 10.10 -2.96
N HIS A 102 -5.36 10.56 -1.73
CA HIS A 102 -6.26 11.68 -1.41
C HIS A 102 -5.52 12.98 -1.03
N GLY A 103 -4.24 13.08 -1.40
CA GLY A 103 -3.34 14.17 -1.03
C GLY A 103 -2.86 14.11 0.42
N THR A 104 -2.03 15.06 0.83
CA THR A 104 -1.41 15.09 2.17
C THR A 104 -2.40 15.34 3.31
N ALA A 105 -3.58 15.88 3.01
CA ALA A 105 -4.59 16.20 4.01
C ALA A 105 -5.13 14.96 4.73
N LEU A 106 -5.28 13.83 4.02
CA LEU A 106 -5.76 12.59 4.61
C LEU A 106 -4.82 12.10 5.73
N PRO A 107 -3.55 11.75 5.47
CA PRO A 107 -2.63 11.32 6.54
C PRO A 107 -2.41 12.41 7.60
N ALA A 108 -2.35 13.69 7.22
CA ALA A 108 -2.18 14.78 8.19
C ALA A 108 -3.36 14.90 9.16
N SER A 109 -4.59 14.64 8.70
CA SER A 109 -5.80 14.67 9.55
C SER A 109 -5.84 13.56 10.61
N GLN A 110 -5.08 12.46 10.41
CA GLN A 110 -5.01 11.33 11.34
C GLN A 110 -4.01 11.55 12.49
N ASN A 111 -3.19 12.59 12.38
CA ASN A 111 -2.17 12.95 13.36
C ASN A 111 -2.68 13.15 14.81
N PRO A 112 -3.91 13.61 15.10
CA PRO A 112 -4.39 13.72 16.47
C PRO A 112 -4.41 12.37 17.24
N HIS A 113 -4.47 11.24 16.51
CA HIS A 113 -4.66 9.90 17.07
C HIS A 113 -3.43 8.99 16.88
N LEU A 114 -2.75 9.12 15.74
CA LEU A 114 -1.46 8.46 15.51
C LEU A 114 -0.30 9.24 16.14
N HIS A 115 -0.49 10.51 16.50
CA HIS A 115 0.58 11.40 16.99
C HIS A 115 1.81 11.35 16.05
N GLU A 116 3.00 11.48 16.63
CA GLU A 116 4.30 11.37 15.96
C GLU A 116 4.64 9.94 15.47
N ARG A 117 3.64 9.10 15.14
CA ARG A 117 3.85 7.71 14.64
C ARG A 117 3.86 7.63 13.12
N LEU A 118 3.21 8.55 12.41
CA LEU A 118 3.28 8.63 10.95
C LEU A 118 4.61 9.28 10.54
N LEU A 119 5.43 8.53 9.80
CA LEU A 119 6.79 8.91 9.48
C LEU A 119 7.02 9.04 7.97
N CYS A 120 7.63 10.15 7.56
CA CYS A 120 8.14 10.34 6.20
C CYS A 120 9.19 11.44 6.20
N CYS A 121 10.43 11.10 5.85
CA CYS A 121 11.56 12.04 5.86
C CYS A 121 11.83 12.69 4.50
N ASN A 122 11.20 12.22 3.42
CA ASN A 122 11.50 12.64 2.06
C ASN A 122 10.31 13.31 1.33
N VAL A 123 9.33 13.83 2.08
CA VAL A 123 8.23 14.63 1.53
C VAL A 123 8.14 15.97 2.26
N THR A 124 8.18 17.06 1.49
CA THR A 124 8.10 18.44 2.00
C THR A 124 7.01 19.23 1.31
N ASP A 125 6.62 20.36 1.91
CA ASP A 125 5.84 21.40 1.23
C ASP A 125 6.69 22.12 0.16
N GLU A 126 6.08 23.08 -0.55
CA GLU A 126 6.73 23.88 -1.59
C GLU A 126 7.84 24.78 -1.03
N GLU A 127 7.79 25.10 0.26
CA GLU A 127 8.81 25.87 0.97
C GLU A 127 9.98 25.00 1.48
N GLY A 128 9.88 23.66 1.34
CA GLY A 128 10.91 22.71 1.78
C GLY A 128 10.82 22.31 3.25
N HIS A 129 9.73 22.61 3.95
CA HIS A 129 9.49 22.13 5.31
C HIS A 129 8.94 20.70 5.30
N PRO A 130 9.38 19.82 6.23
CA PRO A 130 8.80 18.50 6.38
C PRO A 130 7.30 18.58 6.71
N ILE A 131 6.48 17.83 5.98
CA ILE A 131 5.03 17.72 6.25
C ILE A 131 4.76 16.74 7.39
N PHE A 132 5.57 15.68 7.49
CA PHE A 132 5.45 14.62 8.49
C PHE A 132 6.73 14.51 9.32
N HIS A 133 6.65 13.79 10.44
CA HIS A 133 7.82 13.53 11.25
C HIS A 133 8.81 12.63 10.47
N PRO A 134 10.10 12.99 10.36
CA PRO A 134 11.06 12.17 9.60
C PRO A 134 11.44 10.88 10.34
N TYR A 135 11.37 10.90 11.66
CA TYR A 135 11.73 9.78 12.53
C TYR A 135 10.98 9.85 13.86
N ARG A 136 11.03 8.73 14.59
CA ARG A 136 10.58 8.63 15.99
C ARG A 136 11.68 8.02 16.85
N LEU A 137 11.87 8.55 18.06
CA LEU A 137 12.74 7.97 19.07
C LEU A 137 11.88 7.34 20.17
N VAL A 138 12.16 6.09 20.51
CA VAL A 138 11.46 5.35 21.57
C VAL A 138 12.46 4.61 22.44
N GLN A 139 12.01 4.14 23.61
CA GLN A 139 12.80 3.30 24.49
C GLN A 139 12.06 1.98 24.75
N ALA A 140 12.75 0.86 24.53
CA ALA A 140 12.23 -0.47 24.79
C ALA A 140 13.25 -1.25 25.63
N ARG A 141 12.82 -1.76 26.80
CA ARG A 141 13.69 -2.50 27.74
C ARG A 141 15.04 -1.82 28.01
N GLY A 142 15.04 -0.48 28.10
CA GLY A 142 16.24 0.34 28.33
C GLY A 142 17.09 0.66 27.09
N ILE A 143 16.83 0.04 25.94
CA ILE A 143 17.47 0.28 24.65
C ILE A 143 16.78 1.47 23.96
N ARG A 144 17.56 2.45 23.49
CA ARG A 144 17.05 3.59 22.71
C ARG A 144 16.96 3.17 21.25
N VAL A 145 15.78 3.32 20.67
CA VAL A 145 15.49 2.90 19.30
C VAL A 145 15.08 4.11 18.47
N GLY A 146 15.76 4.31 17.35
CA GLY A 146 15.38 5.28 16.32
C GLY A 146 14.69 4.57 15.17
N ILE A 147 13.59 5.13 14.69
CA ILE A 147 12.84 4.61 13.55
C ILE A 147 12.72 5.73 12.53
N VAL A 148 13.26 5.53 11.32
CA VAL A 148 13.20 6.49 10.21
C VAL A 148 12.15 6.01 9.22
N GLY A 149 11.25 6.90 8.78
CA GLY A 149 10.25 6.60 7.76
C GLY A 149 10.57 7.26 6.43
N ALA A 150 10.33 6.59 5.31
CA ALA A 150 10.47 7.16 3.97
C ALA A 150 9.53 6.47 2.99
N VAL A 151 9.14 7.18 1.93
CA VAL A 151 8.35 6.65 0.81
C VAL A 151 9.22 6.59 -0.45
N THR A 152 8.87 5.72 -1.41
CA THR A 152 9.54 5.66 -2.72
C THR A 152 9.64 7.04 -3.38
N GLY A 153 10.78 7.31 -4.01
CA GLY A 153 10.97 8.51 -4.84
C GLY A 153 10.05 8.55 -6.06
N ALA A 154 9.41 7.43 -6.40
CA ALA A 154 8.47 7.32 -7.52
C ALA A 154 7.05 7.82 -7.19
N LEU A 155 6.81 8.33 -5.97
CA LEU A 155 5.50 8.82 -5.55
C LEU A 155 4.81 9.77 -6.58
N PRO A 156 5.49 10.76 -7.18
CA PRO A 156 4.86 11.65 -8.17
C PRO A 156 4.41 10.95 -9.46
N GLN A 157 4.97 9.78 -9.78
CA GLN A 157 4.60 8.98 -10.94
C GLN A 157 3.46 7.99 -10.63
N LEU A 158 3.31 7.59 -9.36
CA LEU A 158 2.34 6.60 -8.92
C LEU A 158 0.99 7.24 -8.52
N THR A 159 1.04 8.42 -7.91
CA THR A 159 -0.15 9.14 -7.45
C THR A 159 -0.55 10.25 -8.44
N ALA A 160 -1.86 10.48 -8.57
CA ALA A 160 -2.38 11.52 -9.46
C ALA A 160 -1.75 12.90 -9.19
N PHE A 161 -1.23 13.55 -10.23
CA PHE A 161 -0.53 14.84 -10.13
C PHE A 161 -1.28 15.88 -9.28
N ARG A 162 -2.60 15.98 -9.42
CA ARG A 162 -3.41 16.95 -8.66
C ARG A 162 -3.30 16.79 -7.13
N ASN A 163 -3.01 15.58 -6.65
CA ASN A 163 -2.88 15.26 -5.23
C ASN A 163 -1.44 15.47 -4.72
N THR A 164 -0.46 15.56 -5.62
CA THR A 164 0.98 15.71 -5.32
C THR A 164 1.59 17.01 -5.85
N GLN A 165 0.82 17.87 -6.54
CA GLN A 165 1.31 19.11 -7.18
C GLN A 165 1.86 20.16 -6.20
N HIS A 166 1.51 20.07 -4.91
CA HIS A 166 1.92 21.00 -3.85
C HIS A 166 2.95 20.41 -2.88
N ILE A 167 3.62 19.33 -3.27
CA ILE A 167 4.67 18.71 -2.46
C ILE A 167 5.93 18.49 -3.29
N HIS A 168 7.05 18.37 -2.58
CA HIS A 168 8.29 17.88 -3.16
C HIS A 168 8.62 16.51 -2.58
N VAL A 169 8.89 15.56 -3.48
CA VAL A 169 9.39 14.24 -3.12
C VAL A 169 10.90 14.25 -3.35
N LEU A 170 11.65 14.20 -2.24
CA LEU A 170 13.10 14.22 -2.24
C LEU A 170 13.66 12.81 -2.50
N ASP A 171 14.93 12.73 -2.89
CA ASP A 171 15.63 11.44 -3.03
C ASP A 171 15.57 10.68 -1.69
N ALA A 172 15.02 9.46 -1.74
CA ALA A 172 14.77 8.67 -0.54
C ALA A 172 16.09 8.26 0.14
N VAL A 173 17.11 7.87 -0.62
CA VAL A 173 18.41 7.45 -0.07
C VAL A 173 19.11 8.61 0.63
N GLU A 174 19.18 9.79 0.01
CA GLU A 174 19.78 10.99 0.60
C GLU A 174 19.03 11.47 1.84
N SER A 175 17.69 11.44 1.80
CA SER A 175 16.84 11.85 2.92
C SER A 175 16.97 10.91 4.12
N ILE A 176 17.00 9.59 3.86
CA ILE A 176 17.28 8.58 4.89
C ILE A 176 18.69 8.78 5.44
N ARG A 177 19.71 8.97 4.58
CA ARG A 177 21.10 9.16 5.03
C ARG A 177 21.23 10.37 5.94
N THR A 178 20.63 11.49 5.55
CA THR A 178 20.61 12.72 6.33
C THR A 178 19.96 12.51 7.69
N THR A 179 18.81 11.82 7.71
CA THR A 179 18.06 11.53 8.94
C THR A 179 18.80 10.56 9.85
N VAL A 180 19.38 9.48 9.30
CA VAL A 180 20.21 8.51 10.01
C VAL A 180 21.39 9.21 10.66
N ASN A 181 22.15 10.00 9.90
CA ASN A 181 23.31 10.75 10.41
C ASN A 181 22.93 11.70 11.55
N ARG A 182 21.74 12.30 11.49
CA ARG A 182 21.24 13.21 12.53
C ARG A 182 20.97 12.50 13.86
N ILE A 183 20.43 11.27 13.85
CA ILE A 183 19.93 10.60 15.07
C ILE A 183 20.81 9.45 15.55
N ARG A 184 21.78 8.99 14.76
CA ARG A 184 22.56 7.77 15.05
C ARG A 184 23.25 7.80 16.41
N ALA A 185 23.77 8.95 16.84
CA ALA A 185 24.46 9.10 18.12
C ALA A 185 23.51 8.94 19.34
N ASP A 186 22.21 9.16 19.14
CA ASP A 186 21.22 9.19 20.21
C ASP A 186 20.57 7.82 20.46
N VAL A 187 20.86 6.83 19.61
CA VAL A 187 20.18 5.53 19.61
C VAL A 187 21.15 4.36 19.67
N ASP A 188 20.73 3.27 20.31
CA ASP A 188 21.48 2.02 20.36
C ASP A 188 21.03 1.05 19.24
N LEU A 189 19.81 1.24 18.72
CA LEU A 189 19.23 0.50 17.59
C LEU A 189 18.59 1.49 16.61
N LEU A 190 18.88 1.38 15.32
CA LEU A 190 18.28 2.21 14.27
C LEU A 190 17.63 1.36 13.19
N ILE A 191 16.34 1.58 12.98
CA ILE A 191 15.53 0.85 12.01
C ILE A 191 15.03 1.83 10.94
N VAL A 192 15.11 1.43 9.68
CA VAL A 192 14.47 2.16 8.57
C VAL A 192 13.20 1.42 8.18
N ALA A 193 12.07 2.13 8.16
CA ALA A 193 10.83 1.72 7.54
C ALA A 193 10.69 2.48 6.22
N TYR A 194 10.88 1.80 5.11
CA TYR A 194 10.92 2.39 3.77
C TYR A 194 9.82 1.79 2.90
N HIS A 195 8.84 2.60 2.52
CA HIS A 195 7.82 2.21 1.57
C HIS A 195 8.34 2.28 0.13
N GLY A 196 9.21 1.34 -0.18
CA GLY A 196 9.68 1.02 -1.51
C GLY A 196 10.25 -0.39 -1.47
N GLY A 197 10.55 -0.95 -2.62
CA GLY A 197 10.90 -2.35 -2.77
C GLY A 197 12.39 -2.64 -2.86
N ILE A 198 12.66 -3.87 -3.31
CA ILE A 198 13.98 -4.46 -3.47
C ILE A 198 14.32 -4.51 -4.96
N GLU A 199 15.38 -3.82 -5.34
CA GLU A 199 15.85 -3.64 -6.73
C GLU A 199 17.00 -4.59 -7.13
N CYS A 200 17.62 -5.23 -6.14
CA CYS A 200 18.74 -6.16 -6.32
C CYS A 200 18.54 -7.43 -5.50
N ASP A 201 19.18 -8.53 -5.91
CA ASP A 201 19.36 -9.68 -5.04
C ASP A 201 20.17 -9.26 -3.80
N MET A 202 19.58 -9.45 -2.62
CA MET A 202 20.11 -8.88 -1.37
C MET A 202 21.44 -9.50 -0.91
N ALA A 203 21.77 -10.69 -1.41
CA ALA A 203 23.02 -11.38 -1.10
C ALA A 203 24.15 -11.01 -2.09
N SER A 204 23.87 -11.00 -3.39
CA SER A 204 24.87 -10.81 -4.45
C SER A 204 24.98 -9.37 -4.95
N GLY A 205 23.98 -8.53 -4.70
CA GLY A 205 23.91 -7.17 -5.23
C GLY A 205 23.63 -7.11 -6.74
N ARG A 206 23.25 -8.22 -7.36
CA ARG A 206 22.90 -8.25 -8.78
C ARG A 206 21.53 -7.61 -8.99
N PRO A 207 21.37 -6.66 -9.94
CA PRO A 207 20.07 -6.08 -10.25
C PRO A 207 19.07 -7.16 -10.68
N THR A 208 17.83 -7.06 -10.17
CA THR A 208 16.70 -7.93 -10.54
C THR A 208 15.67 -7.22 -11.41
N GLN A 209 15.84 -5.90 -11.59
CA GLN A 209 14.99 -5.04 -12.41
C GLN A 209 15.81 -3.87 -13.00
N TYR A 210 15.19 -3.09 -13.88
CA TYR A 210 15.79 -1.83 -14.33
C TYR A 210 15.82 -0.82 -13.20
N ASP A 211 16.90 -0.05 -13.12
CA ASP A 211 17.05 1.00 -12.12
C ASP A 211 16.27 2.25 -12.55
N THR A 212 15.01 2.32 -12.12
CA THR A 212 14.12 3.47 -12.31
C THR A 212 14.21 4.47 -11.15
N GLY A 213 14.90 4.12 -10.06
CA GLY A 213 14.90 4.87 -8.81
C GLY A 213 13.68 4.64 -7.91
N GLU A 214 12.71 3.82 -8.32
CA GLU A 214 11.50 3.50 -7.55
C GLU A 214 11.81 2.64 -6.31
N ASP A 215 12.60 1.58 -6.49
CA ASP A 215 12.97 0.64 -5.45
C ASP A 215 14.45 0.81 -5.11
N GLN A 216 14.78 0.98 -3.82
CA GLN A 216 16.12 1.34 -3.38
C GLN A 216 16.56 0.66 -2.07
N ALA A 217 15.87 -0.41 -1.63
CA ALA A 217 16.18 -1.05 -0.34
C ALA A 217 17.62 -1.61 -0.26
N TYR A 218 18.13 -2.22 -1.34
CA TYR A 218 19.52 -2.70 -1.37
C TYR A 218 20.50 -1.53 -1.31
N ARG A 219 20.25 -0.46 -2.08
CA ARG A 219 21.04 0.77 -2.09
C ARG A 219 21.09 1.46 -0.73
N ILE A 220 19.97 1.50 -0.02
CA ILE A 220 19.88 2.05 1.35
C ILE A 220 20.83 1.28 2.28
N LEU A 221 20.72 -0.05 2.32
CA LEU A 221 21.56 -0.87 3.21
C LEU A 221 23.04 -0.90 2.82
N SER A 222 23.35 -0.79 1.53
CA SER A 222 24.73 -0.83 1.03
C SER A 222 25.48 0.50 1.14
N THR A 223 24.78 1.64 1.18
CA THR A 223 25.41 2.98 1.10
C THR A 223 25.24 3.85 2.34
N ILE A 224 24.39 3.45 3.29
CA ILE A 224 24.10 4.24 4.48
C ILE A 224 24.62 3.49 5.73
N PRO A 225 25.78 3.88 6.27
CA PRO A 225 26.28 3.27 7.50
C PRO A 225 25.41 3.65 8.70
N GLY A 226 25.33 2.75 9.68
CA GLY A 226 24.62 3.00 10.94
C GLY A 226 23.13 2.61 10.94
N ILE A 227 22.64 1.95 9.90
CA ILE A 227 21.35 1.26 9.91
C ILE A 227 21.56 -0.13 10.53
N ASP A 228 20.72 -0.50 11.50
CA ASP A 228 20.77 -1.83 12.15
C ASP A 228 19.68 -2.77 11.62
N GLY A 229 18.69 -2.27 10.88
CA GLY A 229 17.69 -3.09 10.21
C GLY A 229 16.79 -2.30 9.26
N LEU A 230 16.18 -2.99 8.30
CA LEU A 230 15.27 -2.38 7.32
C LEU A 230 13.97 -3.17 7.18
N ILE A 231 12.86 -2.45 7.15
CA ILE A 231 11.53 -2.96 6.82
C ILE A 231 11.12 -2.27 5.52
N CYS A 232 10.73 -3.04 4.51
CA CYS A 232 10.29 -2.54 3.22
C CYS A 232 8.92 -3.08 2.81
N GLY A 233 8.33 -2.48 1.76
CA GLY A 233 6.96 -2.73 1.30
C GLY A 233 6.82 -2.64 -0.21
N HIS A 234 5.72 -2.06 -0.69
CA HIS A 234 5.45 -1.58 -2.06
C HIS A 234 5.27 -2.68 -3.11
N GLN A 235 6.21 -3.62 -3.21
CA GLN A 235 6.15 -4.70 -4.22
C GLN A 235 5.24 -5.87 -3.81
N HIS A 236 4.65 -5.82 -2.62
CA HIS A 236 3.78 -6.88 -2.04
C HIS A 236 4.44 -8.26 -1.94
N ARG A 237 5.78 -8.32 -1.92
CA ARG A 237 6.56 -9.57 -1.85
C ARG A 237 6.81 -9.96 -0.40
N THR A 238 7.04 -11.26 -0.19
CA THR A 238 7.46 -11.80 1.10
C THR A 238 8.95 -12.13 1.05
N ASN A 239 9.77 -11.30 1.71
CA ASN A 239 11.21 -11.51 1.78
C ASN A 239 11.72 -11.30 3.21
N HIS A 240 12.74 -12.06 3.62
CA HIS A 240 13.51 -11.75 4.82
C HIS A 240 14.93 -12.30 4.68
N GLY A 241 15.87 -11.73 5.40
CA GLY A 241 17.24 -12.20 5.40
C GLY A 241 18.19 -11.15 5.93
N GLU A 242 19.40 -11.15 5.38
CA GLU A 242 20.44 -10.17 5.70
C GLU A 242 21.03 -9.61 4.41
N CYS A 243 21.38 -8.33 4.44
CA CYS A 243 22.15 -7.67 3.39
C CYS A 243 23.31 -6.94 4.06
N HIS A 244 24.55 -7.27 3.69
CA HIS A 244 25.76 -6.76 4.34
C HIS A 244 25.78 -6.95 5.87
N GLY A 245 25.19 -8.06 6.35
CA GLY A 245 25.04 -8.37 7.78
C GLY A 245 23.95 -7.57 8.49
N ILE A 246 23.14 -6.78 7.77
CA ILE A 246 22.02 -6.02 8.31
C ILE A 246 20.71 -6.78 8.03
N PRO A 247 19.89 -7.11 9.03
CA PRO A 247 18.63 -7.81 8.83
C PRO A 247 17.62 -6.94 8.05
N TYR A 248 16.86 -7.59 7.16
CA TYR A 248 15.73 -6.96 6.49
C TYR A 248 14.51 -7.87 6.41
N VAL A 249 13.33 -7.26 6.30
CA VAL A 249 12.05 -7.93 6.03
C VAL A 249 11.20 -7.12 5.05
N GLN A 250 10.42 -7.83 4.24
CA GLN A 250 9.35 -7.32 3.38
C GLN A 250 8.11 -8.19 3.64
N PRO A 251 7.12 -7.72 4.42
CA PRO A 251 6.10 -8.58 5.01
C PRO A 251 4.82 -8.71 4.15
N GLY A 252 4.97 -8.97 2.84
CA GLY A 252 3.84 -9.29 1.97
C GLY A 252 2.83 -8.15 1.87
N TYR A 253 1.54 -8.48 1.92
CA TYR A 253 0.41 -7.54 1.78
C TYR A 253 -0.87 -8.11 2.41
N GLN A 254 -1.87 -7.27 2.70
CA GLN A 254 -3.15 -7.65 3.33
C GLN A 254 -3.03 -8.40 4.67
N GLY A 255 -1.89 -8.29 5.35
CA GLY A 255 -1.65 -9.03 6.59
C GLY A 255 -1.53 -10.54 6.40
N ASN A 256 -1.13 -11.00 5.21
CA ASN A 256 -0.84 -12.41 4.92
C ASN A 256 0.46 -12.91 5.59
N SER A 257 1.31 -11.97 5.99
CA SER A 257 2.55 -12.24 6.69
C SER A 257 2.95 -11.07 7.57
N VAL A 258 3.79 -11.35 8.57
CA VAL A 258 4.36 -10.36 9.49
C VAL A 258 5.84 -10.63 9.60
N GLY A 259 6.65 -9.62 9.28
CA GLY A 259 8.10 -9.70 9.43
C GLY A 259 8.46 -9.76 10.91
N PHE A 260 9.41 -10.60 11.26
CA PHE A 260 9.93 -10.72 12.62
C PHE A 260 11.42 -10.43 12.60
N ILE A 261 11.88 -9.52 13.45
CA ILE A 261 13.30 -9.31 13.72
C ILE A 261 13.52 -9.34 15.22
N SER A 262 14.44 -10.18 15.69
CA SER A 262 14.90 -10.14 17.08
C SER A 262 16.34 -9.68 17.16
N TYR A 263 16.66 -8.88 18.17
CA TYR A 263 18.01 -8.42 18.48
C TYR A 263 18.34 -8.79 19.92
N GLN A 264 19.45 -9.50 20.12
CA GLN A 264 20.03 -9.75 21.43
C GLN A 264 21.08 -8.69 21.72
N PHE A 265 21.05 -8.13 22.92
CA PHE A 265 21.97 -7.10 23.38
C PHE A 265 22.84 -7.60 24.54
N LYS A 266 24.13 -7.26 24.45
CA LYS A 266 25.12 -7.32 25.54
C LYS A 266 25.69 -5.92 25.74
N GLU A 267 25.53 -5.36 26.95
CA GLU A 267 26.02 -4.01 27.28
C GLU A 267 25.56 -2.93 26.28
N ARG A 268 24.27 -2.96 25.91
CA ARG A 268 23.63 -2.07 24.91
C ARG A 268 24.17 -2.18 23.47
N ARG A 269 25.02 -3.17 23.16
CA ARG A 269 25.43 -3.49 21.80
C ARG A 269 24.73 -4.73 21.29
N ILE A 270 24.35 -4.72 20.02
CA ILE A 270 23.78 -5.88 19.33
C ILE A 270 24.85 -6.97 19.28
N SER A 271 24.54 -8.13 19.85
CA SER A 271 25.41 -9.31 19.81
C SER A 271 24.95 -10.36 18.81
N ARG A 272 23.66 -10.37 18.48
CA ARG A 272 23.05 -11.30 17.53
C ARG A 272 21.70 -10.75 17.07
N HIS A 273 21.30 -11.09 15.86
CA HIS A 273 19.95 -10.87 15.35
C HIS A 273 19.44 -12.11 14.63
N GLU A 274 18.13 -12.19 14.45
CA GLU A 274 17.45 -13.22 13.67
C GLU A 274 16.29 -12.58 12.92
N THR A 275 16.02 -13.06 11.71
CA THR A 275 14.84 -12.69 10.94
C THR A 275 13.97 -13.91 10.66
N ALA A 276 12.66 -13.71 10.61
CA ALA A 276 11.72 -14.72 10.17
C ALA A 276 10.50 -14.04 9.52
N MET A 277 9.72 -14.83 8.79
CA MET A 277 8.39 -14.44 8.37
C MET A 277 7.35 -15.24 9.16
N LEU A 278 6.41 -14.54 9.78
CA LEU A 278 5.28 -15.15 10.47
C LEU A 278 4.07 -15.10 9.56
N HIS A 279 3.22 -16.13 9.63
CA HIS A 279 1.98 -16.20 8.85
C HIS A 279 0.81 -16.27 9.83
N PRO A 280 0.34 -15.12 10.34
CA PRO A 280 -0.77 -15.12 11.27
C PRO A 280 -2.06 -15.51 10.57
N THR A 281 -2.74 -16.52 11.10
CA THR A 281 -4.07 -16.90 10.65
C THR A 281 -5.15 -16.39 11.59
N THR A 282 -6.36 -16.21 11.05
CA THR A 282 -7.54 -15.75 11.77
C THR A 282 -8.02 -16.71 12.87
N ASP A 283 -7.59 -17.98 12.86
CA ASP A 283 -8.09 -19.07 13.73
C ASP A 283 -7.76 -18.88 15.22
N LYS A 284 -7.00 -17.83 15.58
CA LYS A 284 -6.58 -17.51 16.96
C LYS A 284 -6.85 -16.07 17.37
N LEU A 285 -7.67 -15.34 16.61
CA LEU A 285 -8.10 -14.00 16.99
C LEU A 285 -9.26 -14.13 18.00
N GLU A 286 -9.00 -13.91 19.30
CA GLU A 286 -10.07 -13.30 20.10
C GLU A 286 -10.18 -11.85 19.60
N PRO A 287 -11.34 -11.45 19.05
CA PRO A 287 -11.41 -10.19 18.33
C PRO A 287 -11.12 -9.02 19.27
N LEU A 288 -10.36 -8.04 18.77
CA LEU A 288 -10.58 -6.66 19.19
C LEU A 288 -12.07 -6.40 18.93
N ASP A 289 -12.85 -6.18 19.99
CA ASP A 289 -14.29 -5.99 19.88
C ASP A 289 -14.60 -4.92 18.81
N PRO A 290 -15.26 -5.27 17.69
CA PRO A 290 -15.58 -4.33 16.61
C PRO A 290 -16.37 -3.12 17.08
N THR A 291 -17.16 -3.28 18.16
CA THR A 291 -17.93 -2.23 18.81
C THR A 291 -17.01 -1.25 19.52
N THR A 292 -15.99 -1.76 20.23
CA THR A 292 -14.96 -0.96 20.88
C THR A 292 -14.08 -0.23 19.85
N MET A 293 -13.83 -0.83 18.69
CA MET A 293 -13.08 -0.21 17.59
C MET A 293 -13.92 0.72 16.70
N ASN A 294 -15.26 0.71 16.84
CA ASN A 294 -16.21 1.43 15.98
C ASN A 294 -15.90 1.23 14.49
N LEU A 295 -15.80 -0.03 14.06
CA LEU A 295 -15.44 -0.34 12.67
C LEU A 295 -16.50 0.06 11.65
N LYS A 296 -17.71 0.47 12.09
CA LYS A 296 -18.77 0.94 11.20
C LYS A 296 -19.13 -0.04 10.08
N LEU A 297 -19.10 -1.34 10.38
CA LEU A 297 -19.30 -2.38 9.37
C LEU A 297 -20.70 -2.30 8.75
N ASP A 298 -21.72 -1.94 9.53
CA ASP A 298 -23.09 -1.79 9.02
C ASP A 298 -23.25 -0.56 8.11
N GLU A 299 -22.63 0.58 8.46
CA GLU A 299 -22.62 1.74 7.56
C GLU A 299 -21.80 1.48 6.29
N TYR A 300 -20.67 0.79 6.41
CA TYR A 300 -19.85 0.36 5.27
C TYR A 300 -20.66 -0.53 4.31
N ARG A 301 -21.38 -1.52 4.85
CA ARG A 301 -22.25 -2.41 4.05
C ARG A 301 -23.34 -1.62 3.32
N THR A 302 -23.96 -0.67 4.02
CA THR A 302 -24.97 0.22 3.42
C THR A 302 -24.36 1.11 2.34
N TRP A 303 -23.13 1.59 2.54
CA TRP A 303 -22.40 2.40 1.57
C TRP A 303 -22.10 1.63 0.29
N LEU A 304 -21.70 0.35 0.38
CA LEU A 304 -21.46 -0.50 -0.79
C LEU A 304 -22.69 -0.63 -1.71
N ASP A 305 -23.90 -0.54 -1.16
CA ASP A 305 -25.14 -0.68 -1.92
C ASP A 305 -25.63 0.67 -2.51
N GLN A 306 -24.90 1.76 -2.28
CA GLN A 306 -25.20 3.05 -2.90
C GLN A 306 -24.92 3.02 -4.41
N PRO A 307 -25.71 3.76 -5.21
CA PRO A 307 -25.47 3.87 -6.65
C PRO A 307 -24.16 4.62 -6.92
N ILE A 308 -23.43 4.18 -7.95
CA ILE A 308 -22.24 4.85 -8.50
C ILE A 308 -22.48 5.20 -9.97
N ASP A 309 -22.05 6.40 -10.36
CA ASP A 309 -22.01 6.80 -11.77
C ASP A 309 -20.82 6.11 -12.46
N THR A 310 -21.09 5.14 -13.33
CA THR A 310 -20.07 4.48 -14.15
C THR A 310 -19.94 5.08 -15.55
N GLY A 311 -20.83 6.01 -15.93
CA GLY A 311 -20.83 6.67 -17.23
C GLY A 311 -19.60 7.55 -17.43
N ARG A 312 -19.06 8.11 -16.35
CA ARG A 312 -17.87 8.97 -16.36
C ARG A 312 -16.56 8.22 -16.16
N PHE A 313 -16.58 6.90 -16.02
CA PHE A 313 -15.37 6.11 -15.77
C PHE A 313 -14.37 6.20 -16.92
N GLY A 314 -14.84 6.28 -18.16
CA GLY A 314 -13.99 6.53 -19.32
C GLY A 314 -13.24 7.86 -19.24
N GLU A 315 -13.89 8.94 -18.76
CA GLU A 315 -13.25 10.25 -18.57
C GLU A 315 -12.10 10.14 -17.57
N TYR A 316 -12.36 9.50 -16.43
CA TYR A 316 -11.36 9.26 -15.40
C TYR A 316 -10.17 8.44 -15.91
N ILE A 317 -10.43 7.30 -16.56
CA ILE A 317 -9.38 6.45 -17.11
C ILE A 317 -8.56 7.18 -18.18
N THR A 318 -9.16 8.08 -18.96
CA THR A 318 -8.44 8.94 -19.91
C THR A 318 -7.45 9.85 -19.20
N LEU A 319 -7.86 10.45 -18.09
CA LEU A 319 -6.99 11.32 -17.28
C LEU A 319 -5.85 10.52 -16.63
N LYS A 320 -6.14 9.33 -16.11
CA LYS A 320 -5.17 8.44 -15.45
C LYS A 320 -4.15 7.86 -16.42
N THR A 321 -4.60 7.35 -17.57
CA THR A 321 -3.74 6.64 -18.54
C THR A 321 -3.16 7.54 -19.64
N GLY A 322 -3.72 8.74 -19.83
CA GLY A 322 -3.41 9.61 -20.96
C GLY A 322 -3.98 9.13 -22.30
N ILE A 323 -4.66 7.97 -22.34
CA ILE A 323 -5.28 7.44 -23.55
C ILE A 323 -6.60 8.19 -23.78
N ARG A 324 -6.68 8.95 -24.87
CA ARG A 324 -7.88 9.74 -25.20
C ARG A 324 -9.11 8.85 -25.38
N LEU A 325 -10.26 9.25 -24.82
CA LEU A 325 -11.57 8.58 -24.98
C LEU A 325 -11.84 8.05 -26.39
N GLN A 326 -11.62 8.86 -27.43
CA GLN A 326 -11.87 8.45 -28.82
C GLN A 326 -10.92 7.38 -29.37
N ARG A 327 -9.93 6.94 -28.58
CA ARG A 327 -8.93 5.95 -28.97
C ARG A 327 -9.08 4.62 -28.23
N PHE A 328 -9.99 4.54 -27.25
CA PHE A 328 -10.24 3.30 -26.56
C PHE A 328 -11.71 2.95 -26.35
N ILE A 329 -11.93 1.66 -26.13
CA ILE A 329 -13.23 1.08 -25.78
C ILE A 329 -13.16 0.61 -24.34
N TRP A 330 -14.06 1.09 -23.48
CA TRP A 330 -14.24 0.56 -22.12
C TRP A 330 -15.33 -0.49 -22.10
N ARG A 331 -15.07 -1.69 -21.57
CA ARG A 331 -16.13 -2.66 -21.34
C ARG A 331 -16.99 -2.23 -20.15
N LYS A 332 -18.19 -1.70 -20.43
CA LYS A 332 -19.19 -1.41 -19.39
C LYS A 332 -19.69 -2.72 -18.77
N THR A 333 -19.72 -2.81 -17.45
CA THR A 333 -20.10 -4.03 -16.72
C THR A 333 -21.61 -4.16 -16.53
N SER A 334 -22.38 -3.09 -16.75
CA SER A 334 -23.84 -3.10 -16.85
C SER A 334 -24.38 -1.84 -17.55
N ASP A 335 -25.52 -1.96 -18.23
CA ASP A 335 -26.17 -0.88 -18.98
C ASP A 335 -26.93 0.10 -18.03
N GLY A 336 -26.24 0.78 -17.10
CA GLY A 336 -26.89 1.75 -16.18
C GLY A 336 -26.10 2.09 -14.91
N THR A 337 -26.73 2.86 -14.00
CA THR A 337 -26.27 3.03 -12.60
C THR A 337 -26.18 1.66 -11.94
N THR A 338 -24.99 1.28 -11.51
CA THR A 338 -24.71 0.07 -10.73
C THR A 338 -24.42 0.48 -9.28
N THR A 339 -24.36 -0.46 -8.36
CA THR A 339 -23.92 -0.18 -6.98
C THR A 339 -22.39 -0.12 -6.88
N ILE A 340 -21.87 0.53 -5.84
CA ILE A 340 -20.44 0.52 -5.52
C ILE A 340 -19.91 -0.93 -5.43
N ARG A 341 -20.69 -1.82 -4.80
CA ARG A 341 -20.41 -3.25 -4.68
C ARG A 341 -20.23 -3.94 -6.02
N GLU A 342 -21.20 -3.79 -6.92
CA GLU A 342 -21.17 -4.41 -8.25
C GLU A 342 -20.03 -3.85 -9.10
N PHE A 343 -19.80 -2.54 -9.06
CA PHE A 343 -18.68 -1.91 -9.74
C PHE A 343 -17.34 -2.49 -9.26
N HIS A 344 -17.16 -2.63 -7.94
CA HIS A 344 -15.97 -3.22 -7.38
C HIS A 344 -15.78 -4.69 -7.79
N HIS A 345 -16.82 -5.53 -7.67
CA HIS A 345 -16.75 -6.95 -8.06
C HIS A 345 -16.41 -7.16 -9.53
N SER A 346 -16.60 -6.14 -10.36
CA SER A 346 -16.24 -6.23 -11.77
C SER A 346 -14.72 -6.23 -12.01
N PHE A 347 -13.89 -5.83 -11.05
CA PHE A 347 -12.43 -5.82 -11.19
C PHE A 347 -11.78 -7.06 -10.54
N PRO A 348 -10.84 -7.72 -11.22
CA PRO A 348 -10.04 -8.79 -10.62
C PRO A 348 -9.12 -8.16 -9.57
N LYS A 349 -9.07 -8.73 -8.36
CA LYS A 349 -8.12 -8.32 -7.32
C LYS A 349 -6.68 -8.43 -7.87
N PRO A 350 -5.79 -7.42 -7.69
CA PRO A 350 -5.93 -6.18 -6.89
C PRO A 350 -6.43 -4.97 -7.72
N TYR A 351 -7.58 -5.10 -8.39
CA TYR A 351 -8.30 -4.04 -9.11
C TYR A 351 -7.64 -3.58 -10.41
N THR A 352 -7.08 -4.52 -11.17
CA THR A 352 -6.31 -4.18 -12.37
C THR A 352 -7.20 -3.82 -13.56
N ALA A 353 -6.76 -2.85 -14.36
CA ALA A 353 -7.25 -2.64 -15.72
C ALA A 353 -6.14 -2.97 -16.74
N SER A 354 -6.51 -3.59 -17.84
CA SER A 354 -5.58 -3.98 -18.91
C SER A 354 -5.90 -3.22 -20.19
N VAL A 355 -4.86 -2.79 -20.90
CA VAL A 355 -4.96 -2.14 -22.20
C VAL A 355 -4.49 -3.11 -23.27
N PHE A 356 -5.34 -3.39 -24.25
CA PHE A 356 -5.04 -4.23 -25.41
C PHE A 356 -5.08 -3.40 -26.69
N ARG A 357 -4.18 -3.67 -27.63
CA ARG A 357 -4.21 -3.06 -28.97
C ARG A 357 -4.67 -4.06 -30.01
N LEU A 358 -5.89 -3.89 -30.50
CA LEU A 358 -6.53 -4.78 -31.47
C LEU A 358 -6.50 -4.20 -32.88
N THR A 359 -6.35 -5.06 -33.88
CA THR A 359 -6.70 -4.75 -35.27
C THR A 359 -8.22 -4.66 -35.44
N TRP A 360 -8.67 -4.13 -36.58
CA TRP A 360 -10.10 -4.12 -36.90
C TRP A 360 -10.72 -5.54 -36.93
N GLU A 361 -10.00 -6.53 -37.45
CA GLU A 361 -10.51 -7.90 -37.55
C GLU A 361 -10.64 -8.58 -36.17
N GLU A 362 -9.68 -8.35 -35.28
CA GLU A 362 -9.74 -8.81 -33.89
C GLU A 362 -10.85 -8.09 -33.12
N LEU A 363 -10.98 -6.78 -33.29
CA LEU A 363 -12.06 -6.00 -32.68
C LEU A 363 -13.44 -6.51 -33.14
N ARG A 364 -13.61 -6.76 -34.44
CA ARG A 364 -14.83 -7.34 -35.02
C ARG A 364 -15.14 -8.71 -34.40
N THR A 365 -14.11 -9.54 -34.20
CA THR A 365 -14.26 -10.83 -33.51
C THR A 365 -14.77 -10.64 -32.09
N CYS A 366 -14.22 -9.67 -31.34
CA CYS A 366 -14.71 -9.34 -30.00
C CYS A 366 -16.17 -8.84 -30.00
N ILE A 367 -16.58 -8.08 -31.01
CA ILE A 367 -17.97 -7.63 -31.18
C ILE A 367 -18.90 -8.80 -31.49
N ASP A 368 -18.53 -9.68 -32.42
CA ASP A 368 -19.30 -10.88 -32.80
C ASP A 368 -19.49 -11.83 -31.61
N GLN A 369 -18.52 -11.86 -30.69
CA GLN A 369 -18.56 -12.64 -29.43
C GLN A 369 -19.32 -11.92 -28.30
N GLY A 370 -19.77 -10.68 -28.50
CA GLY A 370 -20.44 -9.88 -27.48
C GLY A 370 -19.54 -9.37 -26.35
N LEU A 371 -18.21 -9.39 -26.54
CA LEU A 371 -17.25 -8.86 -25.58
C LEU A 371 -17.23 -7.32 -25.58
N ILE A 372 -17.55 -6.72 -26.72
CA ILE A 372 -17.62 -5.27 -26.94
C ILE A 372 -18.94 -4.95 -27.62
N GLN A 373 -19.69 -3.99 -27.07
CA GLN A 373 -20.88 -3.45 -27.73
C GLN A 373 -20.47 -2.53 -28.90
N ALA A 374 -21.09 -2.70 -30.06
CA ALA A 374 -20.68 -2.03 -31.29
C ALA A 374 -20.88 -0.50 -31.28
N ASP A 375 -21.82 -0.01 -30.47
CA ASP A 375 -22.10 1.41 -30.23
C ASP A 375 -21.03 2.11 -29.38
N MET A 376 -20.15 1.36 -28.70
CA MET A 376 -19.00 1.91 -27.99
C MET A 376 -17.81 2.23 -28.90
N ILE A 377 -17.86 1.86 -30.18
CA ILE A 377 -16.77 2.15 -31.12
C ILE A 377 -16.82 3.65 -31.46
N PRO A 378 -15.75 4.41 -31.21
CA PRO A 378 -15.71 5.82 -31.57
C PRO A 378 -15.99 6.03 -33.06
N ALA A 379 -16.84 7.00 -33.41
CA ALA A 379 -17.19 7.32 -34.80
C ALA A 379 -16.05 7.96 -35.63
N THR A 380 -14.81 7.91 -35.12
CA THR A 380 -13.62 8.52 -35.74
C THR A 380 -12.94 7.56 -36.72
N GLU A 381 -12.11 8.09 -37.62
CA GLU A 381 -11.23 7.27 -38.48
C GLU A 381 -10.44 6.25 -37.64
N ALA A 382 -10.28 5.04 -38.18
CA ALA A 382 -9.55 3.96 -37.54
C ALA A 382 -8.16 4.47 -37.09
N PRO A 383 -7.78 4.34 -35.81
CA PRO A 383 -6.52 4.90 -35.34
C PRO A 383 -5.34 4.25 -36.07
N LEU A 384 -4.34 5.06 -36.44
CA LEU A 384 -3.03 4.56 -36.87
C LEU A 384 -2.48 3.63 -35.78
N GLY A 385 -2.36 2.35 -36.11
CA GLY A 385 -1.88 1.32 -35.19
C GLY A 385 -2.98 0.56 -34.41
N GLY A 386 -4.25 0.64 -34.81
CA GLY A 386 -5.32 -0.20 -34.24
C GLY A 386 -6.09 0.43 -33.07
N TYR A 387 -7.05 -0.31 -32.53
CA TYR A 387 -7.97 0.12 -31.48
C TYR A 387 -7.43 -0.29 -30.11
N GLN A 388 -7.37 0.64 -29.17
CA GLN A 388 -7.06 0.28 -27.79
C GLN A 388 -8.36 -0.16 -27.09
N VAL A 389 -8.28 -1.18 -26.26
CA VAL A 389 -9.41 -1.64 -25.44
C VAL A 389 -8.94 -1.68 -24.01
N ILE A 390 -9.66 -0.96 -23.15
CA ILE A 390 -9.41 -0.97 -21.71
C ILE A 390 -10.46 -1.86 -21.07
N THR A 391 -10.00 -2.83 -20.29
CA THR A 391 -10.88 -3.85 -19.72
C THR A 391 -10.41 -4.29 -18.34
N ASN A 392 -11.38 -4.61 -17.49
CA ASN A 392 -11.20 -5.33 -16.24
C ASN A 392 -11.27 -6.85 -16.40
N THR A 393 -11.52 -7.39 -17.60
CA THR A 393 -11.57 -8.85 -17.86
C THR A 393 -10.52 -9.25 -18.90
N PRO A 394 -9.22 -9.18 -18.56
CA PRO A 394 -8.14 -9.39 -19.53
C PRO A 394 -8.12 -10.79 -20.16
N GLU A 395 -8.67 -11.80 -19.48
CA GLU A 395 -8.78 -13.18 -19.96
C GLU A 395 -9.69 -13.33 -21.18
N ALA A 396 -10.58 -12.37 -21.42
CA ALA A 396 -11.43 -12.35 -22.60
C ALA A 396 -10.69 -11.84 -23.86
N PHE A 397 -9.46 -11.34 -23.73
CA PHE A 397 -8.71 -10.69 -24.81
C PHE A 397 -7.42 -11.44 -25.14
N PRO A 398 -6.91 -11.32 -26.39
CA PRO A 398 -5.72 -12.03 -26.81
C PRO A 398 -4.48 -11.48 -26.08
N THR A 399 -3.84 -12.31 -25.25
CA THR A 399 -2.71 -11.89 -24.40
C THR A 399 -1.52 -11.32 -25.17
N TYR A 400 -1.28 -11.75 -26.41
CA TYR A 400 -0.25 -11.21 -27.30
C TYR A 400 -0.53 -9.78 -27.78
N ARG A 401 -1.71 -9.22 -27.51
CA ARG A 401 -2.09 -7.83 -27.76
C ARG A 401 -2.05 -6.93 -26.53
N LEU A 402 -1.68 -7.48 -25.37
CA LEU A 402 -1.57 -6.71 -24.13
C LEU A 402 -0.46 -5.65 -24.27
N GLU A 403 -0.81 -4.39 -24.11
CA GLU A 403 0.15 -3.28 -24.09
C GLU A 403 0.61 -2.96 -22.68
N SER A 404 -0.34 -2.89 -21.76
CA SER A 404 -0.07 -2.54 -20.37
C SER A 404 -1.14 -3.13 -19.44
N ARG A 405 -0.75 -3.29 -18.17
CA ARG A 405 -1.67 -3.50 -17.05
C ARG A 405 -1.43 -2.40 -16.04
N THR A 406 -2.50 -1.80 -15.60
CA THR A 406 -2.52 -0.82 -14.51
C THR A 406 -2.89 -1.61 -13.26
N VAL A 407 -2.02 -1.61 -12.25
CA VAL A 407 -2.22 -2.29 -10.95
C VAL A 407 -2.57 -1.26 -9.88
N ASP A 408 -3.24 -0.18 -10.29
CA ASP A 408 -3.50 0.95 -9.41
C ASP A 408 -4.80 0.73 -8.64
N ASN A 409 -4.96 1.48 -7.56
CA ASN A 409 -6.14 1.57 -6.72
C ASN A 409 -7.30 2.29 -7.45
N LEU A 410 -7.63 1.82 -8.67
CA LEU A 410 -8.54 2.46 -9.62
C LEU A 410 -9.94 2.69 -9.04
N PHE A 411 -10.37 1.80 -8.15
CA PHE A 411 -11.67 1.90 -7.50
C PHE A 411 -11.74 3.09 -6.54
N ASP A 412 -10.79 3.20 -5.62
CA ASP A 412 -10.71 4.29 -4.65
C ASP A 412 -10.50 5.63 -5.33
N GLU A 413 -9.52 5.69 -6.25
CA GLU A 413 -9.19 6.91 -6.98
C GLU A 413 -10.37 7.40 -7.82
N TYR A 414 -11.16 6.51 -8.43
CA TYR A 414 -12.34 6.89 -9.19
C TYR A 414 -13.45 7.43 -8.28
N LEU A 415 -13.73 6.75 -7.15
CA LEU A 415 -14.71 7.22 -6.18
C LEU A 415 -14.32 8.57 -5.58
N HIS A 416 -13.03 8.79 -5.33
CA HIS A 416 -12.50 10.07 -4.89
C HIS A 416 -12.64 11.14 -5.97
N TRP A 417 -12.31 10.81 -7.23
CA TRP A 417 -12.45 11.70 -8.38
C TRP A 417 -13.90 12.14 -8.62
N LEU A 418 -14.88 11.25 -8.46
CA LEU A 418 -16.31 11.59 -8.62
C LEU A 418 -16.82 12.64 -7.61
N LYS A 419 -16.14 12.82 -6.48
CA LYS A 419 -16.53 13.80 -5.44
C LYS A 419 -15.92 15.18 -5.64
N GLN A 420 -14.91 15.31 -6.50
CA GLN A 420 -14.24 16.57 -6.85
C GLN A 420 -14.95 17.22 -8.03
#